data_AF-A0A2V9ZPG5-F1
#
_entry.id   AF-A0A2V9ZPG5-F1
#
_cell.length_a   1.000
_cell.length_b   1.000
_cell.length_c   1.000
_cell.angle_alpha   90.00
_cell.angle_beta   90.00
_cell.angle_gamma   90.00
#
_symmetry.space_group_name_H-M   'P 1'
#
loop_
_entity.id
_entity.type
_entity.pdbx_description
1 polymer ?
#
loop_
_entity_poly.entity_id
_entity_poly.type
_entity_poly.pdbx_seq_one_letter_code
_entity_poly.pdbx_strand_id
1 'polypeptide(L)'
;MLIGCVMAASLAIPRLSFADDFDDARSLAEGFIGEYETIRSLDKTELKMLVKALCEADDAQFESVKDDVGNRVRDDVEKMYETLDHDQDQANKALDKIIADDNFQEKRSDAQSYKDRVNEVWVRVQRMTEAIRAGNHPVIAYMREAGQKAHQAYQDSHSSLCTVREQPVKNNKADCISADQCWVIELKPNNDAAVDLGRRAAKDEADALNTDFDEFKKLVDASSSFKNQCWRDKRFLPKVATYTFCPEIDDDGNYISTSYGWGDPKD
;
A
#
# COMPACT_ATOMS: atom_id res chain seq x y z
N MET A 1 -3.76 7.19 -92.60
CA MET A 1 -2.71 6.61 -91.73
C MET A 1 -2.15 7.74 -90.89
N LEU A 2 -1.92 7.47 -89.60
CA LEU A 2 -1.41 8.34 -88.53
C LEU A 2 -2.34 9.43 -87.99
N ILE A 3 -2.51 9.62 -86.68
CA ILE A 3 -2.53 8.80 -85.45
C ILE A 3 -2.92 9.83 -84.37
N GLY A 4 -3.93 9.52 -83.57
CA GLY A 4 -4.41 10.41 -82.50
C GLY A 4 -3.42 10.49 -81.33
N CYS A 5 -3.44 11.62 -80.64
CA CYS A 5 -2.83 11.77 -79.32
C CYS A 5 -3.94 11.90 -78.29
N VAL A 6 -4.05 10.85 -77.48
CA VAL A 6 -4.91 10.74 -76.30
C VAL A 6 -4.30 11.55 -75.17
N MET A 7 -5.15 12.35 -74.51
CA MET A 7 -4.83 13.03 -73.26
C MET A 7 -4.55 12.03 -72.14
N ALA A 8 -3.46 12.23 -71.41
CA ALA A 8 -3.23 11.62 -70.10
C ALA A 8 -2.97 12.75 -69.09
N ALA A 9 -4.04 13.25 -68.49
CA ALA A 9 -3.96 14.06 -67.29
C ALA A 9 -3.67 13.13 -66.11
N SER A 10 -2.42 13.13 -65.65
CA SER A 10 -1.99 12.37 -64.47
C SER A 10 -2.66 12.96 -63.22
N LEU A 11 -3.68 12.26 -62.72
CA LEU A 11 -4.24 12.44 -61.38
C LEU A 11 -3.15 12.11 -60.35
N ALA A 12 -2.48 13.13 -59.84
CA ALA A 12 -1.65 13.03 -58.65
C ALA A 12 -2.59 12.81 -57.45
N ILE A 13 -2.70 11.55 -57.01
CA ILE A 13 -3.46 11.18 -55.81
C ILE A 13 -2.73 11.76 -54.59
N PRO A 14 -3.40 12.51 -53.71
CA PRO A 14 -2.80 13.10 -52.51
C PRO A 14 -2.52 12.00 -51.48
N ARG A 15 -1.41 11.28 -51.62
CA ARG A 15 -0.99 10.22 -50.67
C ARG A 15 -0.27 10.75 -49.42
N LEU A 16 0.09 12.03 -49.40
CA LEU A 16 0.93 12.59 -48.34
C LEU A 16 0.16 12.90 -47.05
N SER A 17 -1.10 13.36 -47.14
CA SER A 17 -1.91 13.69 -45.94
C SER A 17 -2.44 12.47 -45.20
N PHE A 18 -2.57 11.32 -45.86
CA PHE A 18 -3.11 10.13 -45.21
C PHE A 18 -2.08 9.44 -44.32
N ALA A 19 -0.81 9.34 -44.73
CA ALA A 19 0.22 8.72 -43.89
C ALA A 19 0.36 9.45 -42.54
N ASP A 20 0.33 10.80 -42.58
CA ASP A 20 0.42 11.66 -41.39
C ASP A 20 -0.70 11.37 -40.37
N ASP A 21 -1.95 11.26 -40.81
CA ASP A 21 -3.11 11.00 -39.94
C ASP A 21 -3.00 9.65 -39.19
N PHE A 22 -2.46 8.60 -39.84
CA PHE A 22 -2.24 7.30 -39.18
C PHE A 22 -1.05 7.34 -38.23
N ASP A 23 0.04 7.97 -38.62
CA ASP A 23 1.24 8.09 -37.79
C ASP A 23 0.95 8.95 -36.55
N ASP A 24 0.10 9.96 -36.65
CA ASP A 24 -0.41 10.76 -35.52
C ASP A 24 -1.27 9.90 -34.58
N ALA A 25 -2.24 9.14 -35.11
CA ALA A 25 -3.07 8.24 -34.31
C ALA A 25 -2.24 7.18 -33.58
N ARG A 26 -1.22 6.65 -34.26
CA ARG A 26 -0.24 5.73 -33.68
C ARG A 26 0.58 6.41 -32.58
N SER A 27 1.06 7.62 -32.81
CA SER A 27 1.85 8.36 -31.82
C SER A 27 1.05 8.65 -30.55
N LEU A 28 -0.24 8.94 -30.66
CA LEU A 28 -1.13 9.11 -29.50
C LEU A 28 -1.29 7.79 -28.72
N ALA A 29 -1.50 6.68 -29.43
CA ALA A 29 -1.61 5.36 -28.80
C ALA A 29 -0.31 4.93 -28.11
N GLU A 30 0.84 5.13 -28.76
CA GLU A 30 2.16 4.85 -28.18
C GLU A 30 2.48 5.79 -27.01
N GLY A 31 2.08 7.05 -27.08
CA GLY A 31 2.17 8.03 -26.00
C GLY A 31 1.42 7.57 -24.76
N PHE A 32 0.13 7.26 -24.90
CA PHE A 32 -0.70 6.71 -23.82
C PHE A 32 -0.08 5.44 -23.19
N ILE A 33 0.40 4.51 -24.03
CA ILE A 33 1.05 3.27 -23.53
C ILE A 33 2.36 3.60 -22.78
N GLY A 34 3.14 4.57 -23.23
CA GLY A 34 4.36 5.02 -22.57
C GLY A 34 4.10 5.72 -21.22
N GLU A 35 3.05 6.53 -21.15
CA GLU A 35 2.62 7.17 -19.90
C GLU A 35 2.11 6.15 -18.87
N TYR A 36 1.43 5.09 -19.32
CA TYR A 36 1.07 3.97 -18.44
C TYR A 36 2.28 3.34 -17.76
N GLU A 37 3.39 3.10 -18.48
CA GLU A 37 4.61 2.54 -17.86
C GLU A 37 5.23 3.51 -16.85
N THR A 38 5.14 4.81 -17.11
CA THR A 38 5.56 5.84 -16.15
C THR A 38 4.72 5.78 -14.89
N ILE A 39 3.39 5.67 -15.02
CA ILE A 39 2.46 5.55 -13.90
C ILE A 39 2.68 4.24 -13.12
N ARG A 40 2.91 3.13 -13.81
CA ARG A 40 3.26 1.85 -13.17
C ARG A 40 4.54 1.95 -12.34
N SER A 41 5.52 2.77 -12.76
CA SER A 41 6.74 2.99 -12.00
C SER A 41 6.57 3.95 -10.81
N LEU A 42 5.72 4.98 -10.99
CA LEU A 42 5.40 5.96 -9.95
C LEU A 42 4.56 5.33 -8.84
N ASP A 43 3.51 4.58 -9.19
CA ASP A 43 2.69 3.80 -8.27
C ASP A 43 3.56 2.93 -7.37
N LYS A 44 4.51 2.18 -7.92
CA LYS A 44 5.50 1.40 -7.14
C LYS A 44 6.35 2.25 -6.20
N THR A 45 6.75 3.44 -6.64
CA THR A 45 7.60 4.34 -5.84
C THR A 45 6.80 4.95 -4.70
N GLU A 46 5.58 5.41 -4.97
CA GLU A 46 4.63 5.93 -3.99
C GLU A 46 4.23 4.85 -2.98
N LEU A 47 3.98 3.63 -3.44
CA LEU A 47 3.73 2.46 -2.59
C LEU A 47 4.92 2.19 -1.65
N LYS A 48 6.15 2.21 -2.17
CA LYS A 48 7.36 2.06 -1.34
C LYS A 48 7.53 3.20 -0.34
N MET A 49 7.19 4.43 -0.73
CA MET A 49 7.20 5.59 0.17
C MET A 49 6.15 5.48 1.26
N LEU A 50 4.94 5.04 0.93
CA LEU A 50 3.87 4.80 1.90
C LEU A 50 4.23 3.67 2.85
N VAL A 51 4.74 2.53 2.36
CA VAL A 51 5.24 1.43 3.21
C VAL A 51 6.32 1.93 4.16
N LYS A 52 7.28 2.71 3.66
CA LYS A 52 8.34 3.27 4.49
C LYS A 52 7.79 4.21 5.56
N ALA A 53 6.89 5.12 5.19
CA ALA A 53 6.26 6.05 6.14
C ALA A 53 5.46 5.30 7.21
N LEU A 54 4.72 4.24 6.83
CA LEU A 54 3.97 3.41 7.77
C LEU A 54 4.88 2.55 8.66
N CYS A 55 6.03 2.11 8.16
CA CYS A 55 7.05 1.44 8.97
C CYS A 55 7.67 2.36 10.03
N GLU A 56 7.85 3.63 9.70
CA GLU A 56 8.44 4.64 10.56
C GLU A 56 7.40 5.28 11.50
N ALA A 57 6.10 5.10 11.23
CA ALA A 57 4.99 5.58 12.06
C ALA A 57 4.68 4.65 13.24
N ASP A 58 4.20 5.21 14.35
CA ASP A 58 3.61 4.46 15.46
C ASP A 58 2.11 4.17 15.26
N ASP A 59 1.47 3.38 16.13
CA ASP A 59 0.03 3.02 16.03
C ASP A 59 -0.92 4.23 16.07
N ALA A 60 -0.58 5.30 16.78
CA ALA A 60 -1.40 6.51 16.92
C ALA A 60 -1.18 7.49 15.74
N GLN A 61 0.05 7.55 15.23
CA GLN A 61 0.44 8.24 14.01
C GLN A 61 0.02 7.47 12.77
N PHE A 62 -0.23 6.16 12.87
CA PHE A 62 -0.63 5.30 11.77
C PHE A 62 -1.87 5.84 11.08
N GLU A 63 -2.87 6.27 11.86
CA GLU A 63 -4.11 6.85 11.34
C GLU A 63 -3.86 8.22 10.68
N SER A 64 -3.01 9.08 11.27
CA SER A 64 -2.66 10.38 10.69
C SER A 64 -1.80 10.26 9.43
N VAL A 65 -0.85 9.33 9.40
CA VAL A 65 0.04 9.04 8.25
C VAL A 65 -0.75 8.36 7.15
N LYS A 66 -1.67 7.44 7.52
CA LYS A 66 -2.67 6.91 6.59
C LYS A 66 -3.43 8.05 5.92
N ASP A 67 -3.99 8.97 6.71
CA ASP A 67 -4.86 10.00 6.16
C ASP A 67 -4.04 10.99 5.33
N ASP A 68 -2.91 11.50 5.82
CA ASP A 68 -2.12 12.51 5.11
C ASP A 68 -1.39 11.94 3.89
N VAL A 69 -0.65 10.84 4.05
CA VAL A 69 0.12 10.24 2.95
C VAL A 69 -0.82 9.51 1.99
N GLY A 70 -1.84 8.82 2.51
CA GLY A 70 -2.85 8.18 1.68
C GLY A 70 -3.67 9.17 0.87
N ASN A 71 -4.04 10.34 1.42
CA ASN A 71 -4.70 11.38 0.64
C ASN A 71 -3.77 11.96 -0.43
N ARG A 72 -2.50 12.24 -0.11
CA ARG A 72 -1.54 12.76 -1.10
C ARG A 72 -1.33 11.79 -2.26
N VAL A 73 -1.09 10.51 -1.96
CA VAL A 73 -0.95 9.45 -2.98
C VAL A 73 -2.23 9.32 -3.79
N ARG A 74 -3.40 9.39 -3.14
CA ARG A 74 -4.69 9.38 -3.86
C ARG A 74 -4.81 10.56 -4.82
N ASP A 75 -4.48 11.76 -4.38
CA ASP A 75 -4.63 12.98 -5.18
C ASP A 75 -3.66 12.96 -6.39
N ASP A 76 -2.42 12.48 -6.20
CA ASP A 76 -1.44 12.31 -7.29
C ASP A 76 -1.90 11.24 -8.30
N VAL A 77 -2.39 10.09 -7.82
CA VAL A 77 -2.95 9.01 -8.65
C VAL A 77 -4.21 9.46 -9.39
N GLU A 78 -5.09 10.24 -8.76
CA GLU A 78 -6.32 10.75 -9.38
C GLU A 78 -5.99 11.72 -10.52
N LYS A 79 -5.04 12.64 -10.32
CA LYS A 79 -4.60 13.57 -11.37
C LYS A 79 -3.99 12.85 -12.58
N MET A 80 -3.18 11.82 -12.33
CA MET A 80 -2.63 10.98 -13.39
C MET A 80 -3.70 10.13 -14.09
N TYR A 81 -4.67 9.63 -13.34
CA TYR A 81 -5.82 8.91 -13.91
C TYR A 81 -6.61 9.80 -14.86
N GLU A 82 -6.91 11.05 -14.47
CA GLU A 82 -7.62 12.01 -15.33
C GLU A 82 -6.85 12.31 -16.63
N THR A 83 -5.51 12.39 -16.54
CA THR A 83 -4.65 12.59 -17.72
C THR A 83 -4.73 11.38 -18.67
N LEU A 84 -4.59 10.17 -18.13
CA LEU A 84 -4.69 8.95 -18.93
C LEU A 84 -6.10 8.71 -19.50
N ASP A 85 -7.16 9.06 -18.78
CA ASP A 85 -8.55 8.96 -19.27
C ASP A 85 -8.73 9.83 -20.52
N HIS A 86 -8.23 11.05 -20.46
CA HIS A 86 -8.23 11.97 -21.59
C HIS A 86 -7.39 11.44 -22.77
N ASP A 87 -6.17 10.96 -22.52
CA ASP A 87 -5.26 10.53 -23.58
C ASP A 87 -5.71 9.20 -24.22
N GLN A 88 -6.34 8.32 -23.44
CA GLN A 88 -7.01 7.12 -23.92
C GLN A 88 -8.16 7.46 -24.87
N ASP A 89 -9.00 8.42 -24.51
CA ASP A 89 -10.12 8.87 -25.32
C ASP A 89 -9.62 9.53 -26.62
N GLN A 90 -8.56 10.34 -26.56
CA GLN A 90 -7.93 10.93 -27.75
C GLN A 90 -7.35 9.87 -28.69
N ALA A 91 -6.58 8.91 -28.15
CA ALA A 91 -6.02 7.82 -28.94
C ALA A 91 -7.12 6.99 -29.61
N ASN A 92 -8.16 6.62 -28.86
CA ASN A 92 -9.29 5.86 -29.41
C ASN A 92 -10.05 6.61 -30.50
N LYS A 93 -10.32 7.90 -30.32
CA LYS A 93 -10.97 8.74 -31.34
C LYS A 93 -10.15 8.83 -32.62
N ALA A 94 -8.84 8.99 -32.50
CA ALA A 94 -7.93 9.05 -33.66
C ALA A 94 -7.91 7.70 -34.40
N LEU A 95 -7.80 6.59 -33.66
CA LEU A 95 -7.82 5.24 -34.23
C LEU A 95 -9.17 4.90 -34.89
N ASP A 96 -10.29 5.31 -34.30
CA ASP A 96 -11.62 5.11 -34.87
C ASP A 96 -11.81 5.87 -36.19
N LYS A 97 -11.23 7.07 -36.31
CA LYS A 97 -11.21 7.81 -37.57
C LYS A 97 -10.49 7.02 -38.67
N ILE A 98 -9.33 6.42 -38.36
CA ILE A 98 -8.58 5.58 -39.31
C ILE A 98 -9.38 4.31 -39.68
N ILE A 99 -9.99 3.66 -38.69
CA ILE A 99 -10.76 2.42 -38.92
C ILE A 99 -11.96 2.68 -39.83
N ALA A 100 -12.65 3.80 -39.64
CA ALA A 100 -13.84 4.15 -40.41
C ALA A 100 -13.55 4.68 -41.82
N ASP A 101 -12.36 5.21 -42.08
CA ASP A 101 -12.01 5.85 -43.35
C ASP A 101 -11.55 4.82 -44.40
N ASP A 102 -12.18 4.81 -45.58
CA ASP A 102 -11.87 3.91 -46.68
C ASP A 102 -10.51 4.17 -47.33
N ASN A 103 -9.93 5.35 -47.12
CA ASN A 103 -8.58 5.66 -47.60
C ASN A 103 -7.48 4.91 -46.82
N PHE A 104 -7.82 4.30 -45.67
CA PHE A 104 -6.91 3.61 -44.77
C PHE A 104 -7.07 2.10 -44.73
N GLN A 105 -7.68 1.49 -45.74
CA GLN A 105 -7.96 0.05 -45.76
C GLN A 105 -6.76 -0.84 -45.37
N GLU A 106 -5.56 -0.51 -45.85
CA GLU A 106 -4.33 -1.26 -45.55
C GLU A 106 -3.84 -1.07 -44.09
N LYS A 107 -4.25 0.00 -43.42
CA LYS A 107 -3.87 0.34 -42.04
C LYS A 107 -4.94 0.00 -41.01
N ARG A 108 -6.16 -0.35 -41.42
CA ARG A 108 -7.27 -0.69 -40.52
C ARG A 108 -6.93 -1.79 -39.52
N SER A 109 -6.24 -2.84 -39.98
CA SER A 109 -5.82 -3.94 -39.10
C SER A 109 -4.85 -3.47 -38.02
N ASP A 110 -3.87 -2.64 -38.39
CA ASP A 110 -2.89 -2.08 -37.45
C ASP A 110 -3.58 -1.13 -36.45
N ALA A 111 -4.46 -0.25 -36.95
CA ALA A 111 -5.24 0.67 -36.11
C ALA A 111 -6.12 -0.08 -35.11
N GLN A 112 -6.78 -1.17 -35.53
CA GLN A 112 -7.54 -2.03 -34.63
C GLN A 112 -6.64 -2.67 -33.56
N SER A 113 -5.45 -3.14 -33.94
CA SER A 113 -4.49 -3.69 -32.98
C SER A 113 -4.04 -2.67 -31.93
N TYR A 114 -3.77 -1.42 -32.33
CA TYR A 114 -3.47 -0.34 -31.39
C TYR A 114 -4.67 -0.05 -30.47
N LYS A 115 -5.89 -0.01 -31.03
CA LYS A 115 -7.10 0.25 -30.25
C LYS A 115 -7.33 -0.82 -29.19
N ASP A 116 -7.16 -2.09 -29.55
CA ASP A 116 -7.30 -3.20 -28.62
C ASP A 116 -6.26 -3.12 -27.50
N ARG A 117 -5.01 -2.76 -27.83
CA ARG A 117 -3.93 -2.55 -26.84
C ARG A 117 -4.22 -1.38 -25.91
N VAL A 118 -4.68 -0.24 -26.44
CA VAL A 118 -5.07 0.94 -25.63
C VAL A 118 -6.15 0.55 -24.63
N ASN A 119 -7.18 -0.18 -25.07
CA ASN A 119 -8.27 -0.61 -24.19
C ASN A 119 -7.82 -1.65 -23.16
N GLU A 120 -6.95 -2.59 -23.54
CA GLU A 120 -6.39 -3.56 -22.60
C GLU A 120 -5.59 -2.87 -21.49
N VAL A 121 -4.73 -1.91 -21.87
CA VAL A 121 -3.95 -1.12 -20.91
C VAL A 121 -4.86 -0.27 -20.03
N TRP A 122 -5.90 0.35 -20.59
CA TRP A 122 -6.86 1.13 -19.82
C TRP A 122 -7.58 0.32 -18.74
N VAL A 123 -8.01 -0.91 -19.05
CA VAL A 123 -8.60 -1.82 -18.05
C VAL A 123 -7.63 -2.11 -16.91
N ARG A 124 -6.32 -2.22 -17.20
CA ARG A 124 -5.29 -2.40 -16.16
C ARG A 124 -5.15 -1.15 -15.30
N VAL A 125 -5.11 0.04 -15.90
CA VAL A 125 -5.09 1.34 -15.20
C VAL A 125 -6.29 1.47 -14.26
N GLN A 126 -7.49 1.14 -14.73
CA GLN A 126 -8.70 1.18 -13.91
C GLN A 126 -8.58 0.27 -12.68
N ARG A 127 -8.17 -0.99 -12.86
CA ARG A 127 -8.01 -1.94 -11.75
C ARG A 127 -6.95 -1.50 -10.74
N MET A 128 -5.84 -0.93 -11.20
CA MET A 128 -4.77 -0.44 -10.33
C MET A 128 -5.24 0.75 -9.49
N THR A 129 -5.89 1.71 -10.13
CA THR A 129 -6.26 2.99 -9.50
C THR A 129 -7.52 2.90 -8.65
N GLU A 130 -8.42 1.96 -8.90
CA GLU A 130 -9.70 1.81 -8.17
C GLU A 130 -9.49 1.62 -6.65
N ALA A 131 -8.53 0.78 -6.24
CA ALA A 131 -8.25 0.53 -4.82
C ALA A 131 -7.68 1.77 -4.10
N ILE A 132 -6.85 2.54 -4.80
CA ILE A 132 -6.21 3.75 -4.28
C ILE A 132 -7.24 4.90 -4.19
N ARG A 133 -8.02 5.10 -5.26
CA ARG A 133 -9.07 6.13 -5.34
C ARG A 133 -10.20 5.92 -4.34
N ALA A 134 -10.52 4.67 -4.00
CA ALA A 134 -11.51 4.34 -2.98
C ALA A 134 -11.04 4.64 -1.54
N GLY A 135 -9.82 5.15 -1.33
CA GLY A 135 -9.27 5.44 0.01
C GLY A 135 -8.97 4.20 0.85
N ASN A 136 -9.04 3.01 0.24
CA ASN A 136 -8.79 1.72 0.87
C ASN A 136 -7.43 1.18 0.42
N HIS A 137 -6.38 1.95 0.67
CA HIS A 137 -5.06 1.59 0.20
C HIS A 137 -4.65 0.21 0.77
N PRO A 138 -4.44 -0.82 -0.06
CA PRO A 138 -4.29 -2.22 0.39
C PRO A 138 -3.11 -2.43 1.34
N VAL A 139 -2.03 -1.64 1.19
CA VAL A 139 -0.91 -1.60 2.15
C VAL A 139 -1.37 -1.35 3.58
N ILE A 140 -2.32 -0.44 3.82
CA ILE A 140 -2.73 -0.09 5.19
C ILE A 140 -3.40 -1.29 5.86
N ALA A 141 -4.33 -1.92 5.15
CA ALA A 141 -5.01 -3.12 5.63
C ALA A 141 -4.02 -4.25 5.92
N TYR A 142 -3.06 -4.44 5.02
CA TYR A 142 -2.00 -5.42 5.14
C TYR A 142 -1.07 -5.14 6.34
N MET A 143 -0.62 -3.89 6.53
CA MET A 143 0.24 -3.47 7.64
C MET A 143 -0.46 -3.69 8.99
N ARG A 144 -1.76 -3.37 9.08
CA ARG A 144 -2.56 -3.62 10.29
C ARG A 144 -2.70 -5.10 10.59
N GLU A 145 -3.03 -5.91 9.57
CA GLU A 145 -3.16 -7.36 9.74
C GLU A 145 -1.83 -8.00 10.16
N ALA A 146 -0.73 -7.52 9.60
CA ALA A 146 0.60 -7.99 9.97
C ALA A 146 1.01 -7.59 11.39
N GLY A 147 0.70 -6.37 11.85
CA GLY A 147 0.90 -5.98 13.24
C GLY A 147 0.14 -6.90 14.20
N GLN A 148 -1.12 -7.19 13.92
CA GLN A 148 -1.93 -8.14 14.71
C GLN A 148 -1.32 -9.55 14.71
N LYS A 149 -0.87 -10.04 13.54
CA LYS A 149 -0.19 -11.34 13.43
C LYS A 149 1.12 -11.36 14.21
N ALA A 150 1.88 -10.27 14.25
CA ALA A 150 3.09 -10.16 15.05
C ALA A 150 2.77 -10.30 16.55
N HIS A 151 1.77 -9.55 17.04
CA HIS A 151 1.35 -9.63 18.45
C HIS A 151 0.95 -11.06 18.82
N GLN A 152 0.11 -11.68 17.98
CA GLN A 152 -0.33 -13.06 18.18
C GLN A 152 0.85 -14.04 18.17
N ALA A 153 1.77 -13.91 17.20
CA ALA A 153 2.94 -14.78 17.09
C ALA A 153 3.85 -14.67 18.32
N TYR A 154 4.07 -13.45 18.85
CA TYR A 154 4.83 -13.27 20.10
C TYR A 154 4.14 -13.95 21.26
N GLN A 155 2.86 -13.67 21.47
CA GLN A 155 2.08 -14.22 22.57
C GLN A 155 2.02 -15.75 22.54
N ASP A 156 1.98 -16.36 21.34
CA ASP A 156 2.00 -17.82 21.14
C ASP A 156 3.38 -18.42 21.38
N SER A 157 4.43 -17.83 20.80
CA SER A 157 5.81 -18.33 20.90
C SER A 157 6.45 -18.09 22.27
N HIS A 158 6.03 -17.04 22.97
CA HIS A 158 6.54 -16.63 24.27
C HIS A 158 5.46 -16.76 25.36
N SER A 159 4.64 -17.80 25.31
CA SER A 159 3.62 -18.09 26.32
C SER A 159 4.18 -18.14 27.75
N SER A 160 5.45 -18.51 27.93
CA SER A 160 6.15 -18.42 29.23
C SER A 160 6.40 -17.00 29.73
N LEU A 161 6.54 -16.03 28.81
CA LEU A 161 6.64 -14.60 29.10
C LEU A 161 5.29 -13.89 29.04
N CYS A 162 4.21 -14.62 28.70
CA CYS A 162 2.87 -14.07 28.51
C CYS A 162 1.81 -14.88 29.25
N THR A 163 1.71 -14.65 30.56
CA THR A 163 0.76 -15.36 31.42
C THR A 163 -0.69 -14.95 31.14
N VAL A 164 -0.93 -13.67 30.89
CA VAL A 164 -2.19 -13.15 30.35
C VAL A 164 -1.89 -12.25 29.16
N ARG A 165 -2.81 -12.23 28.21
CA ARG A 165 -2.72 -11.50 26.93
C ARG A 165 -3.82 -10.45 26.88
N GLU A 166 -3.54 -9.30 26.27
CA GLU A 166 -4.56 -8.26 26.02
C GLU A 166 -5.35 -7.89 27.29
N GLN A 167 -4.65 -7.78 28.42
CA GLN A 167 -5.28 -7.65 29.74
C GLN A 167 -5.66 -6.19 30.00
N PRO A 168 -6.94 -5.87 30.26
CA PRO A 168 -7.33 -4.53 30.64
C PRO A 168 -6.68 -4.10 31.96
N VAL A 169 -6.12 -2.89 31.97
CA VAL A 169 -5.55 -2.22 33.16
C VAL A 169 -5.98 -0.76 33.11
N LYS A 170 -6.87 -0.36 34.02
CA LYS A 170 -7.57 0.95 33.98
C LYS A 170 -8.20 1.23 32.60
N ASN A 171 -7.69 2.26 31.90
CA ASN A 171 -8.18 2.71 30.60
C ASN A 171 -7.38 2.13 29.42
N ASN A 172 -6.31 1.40 29.71
CA ASN A 172 -5.44 0.79 28.72
C ASN A 172 -5.62 -0.73 28.72
N LYS A 173 -4.90 -1.39 27.82
CA LYS A 173 -4.93 -2.84 27.65
C LYS A 173 -3.52 -3.29 27.34
N ALA A 174 -2.87 -3.88 28.34
CA ALA A 174 -1.52 -4.40 28.21
C ALA A 174 -1.51 -5.55 27.21
N ASP A 175 -0.63 -5.52 26.20
CA ASP A 175 -0.51 -6.60 25.22
C ASP A 175 -0.21 -7.94 25.91
N CYS A 176 0.61 -7.90 26.96
CA CYS A 176 1.08 -9.09 27.63
C CYS A 176 1.54 -8.83 29.07
N ILE A 177 1.19 -9.69 30.02
CA ILE A 177 1.70 -9.61 31.40
C ILE A 177 2.27 -10.96 31.85
N SER A 178 3.51 -10.93 32.35
CA SER A 178 4.25 -12.10 32.87
C SER A 178 4.13 -12.21 34.38
N ALA A 179 3.63 -13.34 34.90
CA ALA A 179 3.65 -13.61 36.34
C ALA A 179 5.05 -13.99 36.84
N ASP A 180 5.85 -14.68 36.02
CA ASP A 180 7.17 -15.18 36.41
C ASP A 180 8.18 -14.03 36.61
N GLN A 181 8.19 -13.08 35.68
CA GLN A 181 9.11 -11.95 35.69
C GLN A 181 8.48 -10.65 36.23
N CYS A 182 7.17 -10.64 36.47
CA CYS A 182 6.40 -9.44 36.82
C CYS A 182 6.60 -8.31 35.79
N TRP A 183 6.55 -8.66 34.51
CA TRP A 183 6.66 -7.68 33.43
C TRP A 183 5.28 -7.34 32.88
N VAL A 184 5.05 -6.05 32.65
CA VAL A 184 4.02 -5.55 31.74
C VAL A 184 4.72 -5.26 30.43
N ILE A 185 4.35 -5.99 29.39
CA ILE A 185 5.03 -6.00 28.10
C ILE A 185 4.10 -5.41 27.05
N GLU A 186 4.53 -4.30 26.45
CA GLU A 186 3.92 -3.73 25.25
C GLU A 186 4.69 -4.23 24.01
N LEU A 187 3.95 -4.63 22.98
CA LEU A 187 4.48 -5.07 21.70
C LEU A 187 4.36 -3.92 20.72
N LYS A 188 5.50 -3.51 20.13
CA LYS A 188 5.54 -2.33 19.26
C LYS A 188 6.40 -2.55 18.03
N PRO A 189 6.09 -1.88 16.90
CA PRO A 189 7.04 -1.73 15.81
C PRO A 189 8.38 -1.16 16.30
N ASN A 190 9.49 -1.59 15.71
CA ASN A 190 10.84 -1.10 16.05
C ASN A 190 11.12 0.28 15.42
N ASN A 191 10.43 1.30 15.92
CA ASN A 191 10.72 2.72 15.65
C ASN A 191 10.60 3.55 16.95
N ASP A 192 11.32 4.67 17.02
CA ASP A 192 11.48 5.45 18.26
C ASP A 192 10.14 5.92 18.84
N ALA A 193 9.23 6.38 17.98
CA ALA A 193 7.92 6.88 18.38
C ALA A 193 7.04 5.78 19.02
N ALA A 194 6.95 4.61 18.37
CA ALA A 194 6.19 3.47 18.86
C ALA A 194 6.78 2.92 20.16
N VAL A 195 8.11 2.85 20.24
CA VAL A 195 8.82 2.43 21.45
C VAL A 195 8.54 3.38 22.61
N ASP A 196 8.60 4.70 22.41
CA ASP A 196 8.35 5.68 23.47
C ASP A 196 6.90 5.71 23.95
N LEU A 197 5.94 5.42 23.07
CA LEU A 197 4.55 5.19 23.45
C LEU A 197 4.39 3.90 24.25
N GLY A 198 4.96 2.78 23.77
CA GLY A 198 4.93 1.50 24.49
C GLY A 198 5.58 1.61 25.86
N ARG A 199 6.68 2.33 26.00
CA ARG A 199 7.35 2.59 27.29
C ARG A 199 6.44 3.33 28.26
N ARG A 200 5.70 4.34 27.78
CA ARG A 200 4.73 5.10 28.59
C ARG A 200 3.54 4.23 29.00
N ALA A 201 2.93 3.52 28.05
CA ALA A 201 1.80 2.64 28.30
C ALA A 201 2.16 1.53 29.32
N ALA A 202 3.22 0.78 29.06
CA ALA A 202 3.69 -0.27 29.96
C ALA A 202 4.01 0.28 31.36
N LYS A 203 4.55 1.50 31.45
CA LYS A 203 4.84 2.15 32.73
C LYS A 203 3.56 2.52 33.49
N ASP A 204 2.60 3.16 32.83
CA ASP A 204 1.35 3.57 33.46
C ASP A 204 0.55 2.36 33.96
N GLU A 205 0.55 1.27 33.19
CA GLU A 205 -0.07 0.00 33.55
C GLU A 205 0.66 -0.70 34.71
N ALA A 206 1.99 -0.76 34.67
CA ALA A 206 2.78 -1.30 35.77
C ALA A 206 2.57 -0.49 37.06
N ASP A 207 2.56 0.84 36.98
CA ASP A 207 2.29 1.72 38.12
C ASP A 207 0.88 1.50 38.68
N ALA A 208 -0.13 1.34 37.81
CA ALA A 208 -1.49 1.00 38.21
C ALA A 208 -1.53 -0.34 38.97
N LEU A 209 -0.94 -1.41 38.43
CA LEU A 209 -0.89 -2.71 39.08
C LEU A 209 -0.09 -2.71 40.40
N ASN A 210 0.88 -1.81 40.55
CA ASN A 210 1.69 -1.68 41.75
C ASN A 210 1.04 -0.86 42.87
N THR A 211 0.12 0.05 42.53
CA THR A 211 -0.41 1.05 43.47
C THR A 211 -1.91 0.91 43.72
N ASP A 212 -2.65 0.33 42.78
CA ASP A 212 -4.08 0.12 42.85
C ASP A 212 -4.39 -1.35 43.12
N PHE A 213 -4.85 -1.64 44.34
CA PHE A 213 -5.15 -3.00 44.75
C PHE A 213 -6.31 -3.62 43.96
N ASP A 214 -7.27 -2.83 43.50
CA ASP A 214 -8.41 -3.34 42.75
C ASP A 214 -7.99 -3.76 41.34
N GLU A 215 -7.10 -3.00 40.69
CA GLU A 215 -6.50 -3.41 39.40
C GLU A 215 -5.65 -4.68 39.56
N PHE A 216 -4.83 -4.75 40.61
CA PHE A 216 -4.08 -5.97 40.89
C PHE A 216 -4.99 -7.18 41.15
N LYS A 217 -6.09 -6.97 41.88
CA LYS A 217 -7.06 -8.03 42.14
C LYS A 217 -7.71 -8.54 40.85
N LYS A 218 -8.09 -7.64 39.93
CA LYS A 218 -8.60 -8.03 38.60
C LYS A 218 -7.61 -8.91 37.83
N LEU A 219 -6.31 -8.58 37.90
CA LEU A 219 -5.26 -9.39 37.30
C LEU A 219 -5.13 -10.77 37.95
N VAL A 220 -5.20 -10.85 39.28
CA VAL A 220 -5.18 -12.14 40.02
C VAL A 220 -6.42 -12.99 39.69
N ASP A 221 -7.58 -12.36 39.51
CA ASP A 221 -8.80 -13.04 39.12
C ASP A 221 -8.70 -13.59 37.68
N ALA A 222 -7.99 -12.89 36.79
CA ALA A 222 -7.67 -13.39 35.44
C ALA A 222 -6.67 -14.55 35.46
N SER A 223 -5.68 -14.53 36.37
CA SER A 223 -4.77 -15.66 36.60
C SER A 223 -4.20 -15.66 38.02
N SER A 224 -4.45 -16.74 38.75
CA SER A 224 -4.00 -16.88 40.15
C SER A 224 -2.47 -16.89 40.31
N SER A 225 -1.70 -17.10 39.23
CA SER A 225 -0.23 -17.10 39.22
C SER A 225 0.37 -15.80 39.75
N PHE A 226 -0.31 -14.67 39.59
CA PHE A 226 0.18 -13.36 40.02
C PHE A 226 0.15 -13.14 41.54
N LYS A 227 -0.73 -13.84 42.27
CA LYS A 227 -1.02 -13.60 43.69
C LYS A 227 0.23 -13.67 44.58
N ASN A 228 1.12 -14.60 44.28
CA ASN A 228 2.30 -14.90 45.10
C ASN A 228 3.62 -14.44 44.46
N GLN A 229 3.59 -14.05 43.18
CA GLN A 229 4.80 -13.78 42.41
C GLN A 229 5.11 -12.28 42.29
N CYS A 230 4.07 -11.43 42.20
CA CYS A 230 4.26 -10.02 41.82
C CYS A 230 3.77 -8.97 42.82
N TRP A 231 2.99 -9.36 43.84
CA TRP A 231 2.53 -8.42 44.86
C TRP A 231 3.60 -8.15 45.93
N ARG A 232 3.72 -6.90 46.37
CA ARG A 232 4.60 -6.37 47.44
C ARG A 232 6.11 -6.42 47.22
N ASP A 233 6.70 -7.56 46.85
CA ASP A 233 8.16 -7.75 46.96
C ASP A 233 8.93 -7.57 45.64
N LYS A 234 8.32 -7.87 44.48
CA LYS A 234 8.98 -7.78 43.16
C LYS A 234 8.58 -6.58 42.32
N ARG A 235 7.35 -6.07 42.50
CA ARG A 235 6.70 -5.02 41.67
C ARG A 235 6.64 -5.39 40.18
N PHE A 236 5.62 -4.87 39.51
CA PHE A 236 5.55 -4.90 38.06
C PHE A 236 6.56 -3.93 37.47
N LEU A 237 7.30 -4.37 36.45
CA LEU A 237 8.23 -3.56 35.68
C LEU A 237 7.72 -3.41 34.24
N PRO A 238 7.84 -2.21 33.65
CA PRO A 238 7.50 -1.99 32.25
C PRO A 238 8.56 -2.61 31.33
N LYS A 239 8.11 -3.20 30.23
CA LYS A 239 8.95 -3.69 29.14
C LYS A 239 8.30 -3.38 27.79
N VAL A 240 9.12 -3.11 26.80
CA VAL A 240 8.70 -3.07 25.39
C VAL A 240 9.45 -4.16 24.65
N ALA A 241 8.73 -5.01 23.93
CA ALA A 241 9.32 -5.94 22.97
C ALA A 241 9.02 -5.41 21.57
N THR A 242 10.07 -5.29 20.76
CA THR A 242 9.93 -4.70 19.43
C THR A 242 9.91 -5.77 18.34
N TYR A 243 9.10 -5.55 17.32
CA TYR A 243 9.15 -6.32 16.08
C TYR A 243 9.52 -5.42 14.91
N THR A 244 10.32 -5.97 13.99
CA THR A 244 10.52 -5.33 12.69
C THR A 244 9.51 -5.90 11.71
N PHE A 245 8.66 -5.05 11.15
CA PHE A 245 7.78 -5.40 10.04
C PHE A 245 7.84 -4.31 8.97
N CYS A 246 8.54 -4.60 7.89
CA CYS A 246 8.49 -3.80 6.66
C CYS A 246 8.34 -4.74 5.48
N PRO A 247 7.15 -4.85 4.88
CA PRO A 247 6.99 -5.68 3.70
C PRO A 247 7.84 -5.14 2.56
N GLU A 248 8.50 -6.06 1.87
CA GLU A 248 9.14 -5.72 0.61
C GLU A 248 8.07 -5.72 -0.48
N ILE A 249 8.18 -4.78 -1.42
CA ILE A 249 7.36 -4.77 -2.62
C ILE A 249 8.23 -5.28 -3.75
N ASP A 250 7.84 -6.41 -4.33
CA ASP A 250 8.54 -7.01 -5.47
C ASP A 250 8.35 -6.21 -6.76
N ASP A 251 9.02 -6.65 -7.82
CA ASP A 251 8.94 -6.02 -9.13
C ASP A 251 7.55 -6.09 -9.77
N ASP A 252 6.66 -6.91 -9.24
CA ASP A 252 5.27 -7.07 -9.68
C ASP A 252 4.28 -6.30 -8.81
N GLY A 253 4.73 -5.64 -7.74
CA GLY A 253 3.88 -4.91 -6.81
C GLY A 253 3.27 -5.80 -5.72
N ASN A 254 3.69 -7.06 -5.61
CA ASN A 254 3.24 -7.95 -4.55
C ASN A 254 4.04 -7.72 -3.27
N TYR A 255 3.35 -7.91 -2.15
CA TYR A 255 3.95 -7.81 -0.82
C TYR A 255 4.68 -9.12 -0.48
N ILE A 256 6.01 -9.06 -0.42
CA ILE A 256 6.83 -10.13 0.11
C ILE A 256 6.98 -9.89 1.61
N SER A 257 6.40 -10.81 2.38
CA SER A 257 6.56 -10.86 3.84
C SER A 257 8.03 -11.14 4.18
N THR A 258 8.70 -10.17 4.79
CA THR A 258 9.91 -10.42 5.57
C THR A 258 9.50 -10.89 6.96
N SER A 259 10.17 -11.92 7.47
CA SER A 259 9.89 -12.52 8.77
C SER A 259 10.03 -11.51 9.91
N TYR A 260 9.18 -11.61 10.94
CA TYR A 260 9.29 -10.79 12.15
C TYR A 260 10.62 -11.06 12.87
N GLY A 261 11.47 -10.04 12.97
CA GLY A 261 12.62 -10.04 13.88
C GLY A 261 12.21 -9.45 15.22
N TRP A 262 12.31 -10.24 16.29
CA TRP A 262 12.09 -9.78 17.66
C TRP A 262 13.40 -9.37 18.31
N GLY A 263 13.42 -8.21 18.96
CA GLY A 263 14.58 -7.72 19.68
C GLY A 263 14.20 -6.73 20.77
N ASP A 264 15.17 -6.46 21.65
CA ASP A 264 15.11 -5.27 22.50
C ASP A 264 15.15 -4.02 21.60
N PRO A 265 14.56 -2.88 22.03
CA PRO A 265 14.64 -1.63 21.29
C PRO A 265 16.08 -1.32 20.91
N LYS A 266 16.34 -0.76 19.71
CA LYS A 266 17.70 -0.33 19.35
C LYS A 266 18.24 0.59 20.44
N ASP A 267 19.43 0.26 20.96
CA ASP A 267 20.21 1.11 21.86
C ASP A 267 20.66 2.40 21.16
#